data_AF-A0A353FDI6-F1
#
_entry.id   AF-A0A353FDI6-F1
#
_cell.length_a   1.000
_cell.length_b   1.000
_cell.length_c   1.000
_cell.angle_alpha   90.00
_cell.angle_beta   90.00
_cell.angle_gamma   90.00
#
_symmetry.space_group_name_H-M   'P 1'
#
loop_
_entity.id
_entity.type
_entity.pdbx_description
1 polymer ?
#
loop_
_entity_poly.entity_id
_entity_poly.type
_entity_poly.pdbx_seq_one_letter_code
_entity_poly.pdbx_strand_id
1 'polypeptide(L)'
;VIIKEIDGVKMEPIEELSIDLPDEVSGKAIEAITMRKGNMLQMVPKGDQMHLEFEVPSRGIIGLRNYLLTATAGEAIMSHRFKEFQPYKGDIPGRQNGSLISLETGTAIPFSLNNLQDRGKFFIPPNEDVYEGQVIGENSRAGDLNVNVTKAKKMSNMRSSGADDKVRIAPPIIFSLEEALEYIQGDEYVEVTPKSIRLRKILLKEHERKRAGK
;
A
#
# COMPACT_ATOMS: atom_id res chain seq x y z
N VAL A 1 4.54 15.51 0.15
CA VAL A 1 5.36 16.54 0.82
C VAL A 1 5.26 17.86 0.07
N ILE A 2 5.49 19.00 0.73
CA ILE A 2 5.52 20.32 0.07
C ILE A 2 6.91 20.50 -0.53
N ILE A 3 6.96 20.69 -1.85
CA ILE A 3 8.19 21.06 -2.57
C ILE A 3 8.32 22.58 -2.52
N LYS A 4 9.54 23.07 -2.25
CA LYS A 4 9.89 24.49 -2.31
C LYS A 4 10.88 24.74 -3.44
N GLU A 5 10.83 25.93 -4.02
CA GLU A 5 11.85 26.41 -4.93
C GLU A 5 12.68 27.47 -4.19
N ILE A 6 13.99 27.26 -4.12
CA ILE A 6 14.94 28.17 -3.47
C ILE A 6 16.07 28.39 -4.46
N ASP A 7 16.28 29.64 -4.88
CA ASP A 7 17.31 30.01 -5.87
C ASP A 7 17.25 29.21 -7.18
N GLY A 8 16.04 28.88 -7.65
CA GLY A 8 15.81 28.08 -8.86
C GLY A 8 16.03 26.57 -8.70
N VAL A 9 16.34 26.11 -7.49
CA VAL A 9 16.53 24.68 -7.17
C VAL A 9 15.29 24.12 -6.48
N LYS A 10 14.85 22.95 -6.95
CA LYS A 10 13.76 22.18 -6.35
C LYS A 10 14.24 21.52 -5.05
N MET A 11 13.61 21.90 -3.95
CA MET A 11 13.95 21.47 -2.60
C MET A 11 12.83 20.64 -1.98
N GLU A 12 13.19 19.68 -1.14
CA GLU A 12 12.26 18.85 -0.37
C GLU A 12 12.67 18.79 1.11
N PRO A 13 11.72 18.55 2.03
CA PRO A 13 12.03 18.43 3.45
C PRO A 13 12.80 17.12 3.72
N ILE A 14 13.89 17.26 4.49
CA ILE A 14 14.71 16.17 5.01
C ILE A 14 14.52 16.08 6.52
N GLU A 15 14.49 14.86 7.01
CA GLU A 15 14.36 14.55 8.42
C GLU A 15 15.54 13.72 8.89
N GLU A 16 15.92 13.95 10.14
CA GLU A 16 16.85 13.11 10.86
C GLU A 16 16.05 11.97 11.50
N LEU A 17 16.37 10.75 11.12
CA LEU A 17 15.71 9.52 11.51
C LEU A 17 16.65 8.72 12.41
N SER A 18 16.17 8.38 13.60
CA SER A 18 16.89 7.55 14.58
C SER A 18 16.10 6.27 14.84
N ILE A 19 16.78 5.13 14.78
CA ILE A 19 16.17 3.81 14.95
C ILE A 19 17.05 2.97 15.87
N ASP A 20 16.45 2.39 16.90
CA ASP A 20 17.04 1.31 17.68
C ASP A 20 16.29 0.00 17.34
N LEU A 21 17.02 -1.04 16.92
CA LEU A 21 16.44 -2.34 16.58
C LEU A 21 17.41 -3.49 16.84
N PRO A 22 16.96 -4.76 16.89
CA PRO A 22 17.87 -5.90 17.05
C PRO A 22 18.89 -5.99 15.90
N ASP A 23 20.14 -6.36 16.21
CA ASP A 23 21.23 -6.40 15.23
C ASP A 23 20.91 -7.32 14.04
N GLU A 24 20.23 -8.43 14.28
CA GLU A 24 19.86 -9.44 13.27
C GLU A 24 19.02 -8.88 12.11
N VAL A 25 18.27 -7.80 12.36
CA VAL A 25 17.37 -7.17 11.37
C VAL A 25 17.88 -5.80 10.90
N SER A 26 19.04 -5.36 11.38
CA SER A 26 19.70 -4.09 11.00
C SER A 26 19.92 -3.97 9.49
N GLY A 27 20.44 -5.01 8.85
CA GLY A 27 20.69 -5.02 7.40
C GLY A 27 19.43 -4.76 6.56
N LYS A 28 18.29 -5.35 6.92
CA LYS A 28 17.01 -5.14 6.23
C LYS A 28 16.49 -3.72 6.40
N ALA A 29 16.63 -3.16 7.61
CA ALA A 29 16.24 -1.77 7.88
C ALA A 29 17.08 -0.79 7.05
N ILE A 30 18.39 -1.00 6.99
CA ILE A 30 19.33 -0.18 6.22
C ILE A 30 18.96 -0.21 4.73
N GLU A 31 18.73 -1.40 4.17
CA GLU A 31 18.34 -1.56 2.77
C GLU A 31 17.03 -0.83 2.46
N ALA A 32 16.01 -1.01 3.30
CA ALA A 32 14.71 -0.37 3.13
C ALA A 32 14.80 1.16 3.16
N ILE A 33 15.60 1.73 4.07
CA ILE A 33 15.80 3.18 4.18
C ILE A 33 16.60 3.73 3.00
N THR A 34 17.62 2.99 2.56
CA THR A 34 18.47 3.37 1.42
C THR A 34 17.66 3.40 0.11
N MET A 35 16.80 2.41 -0.12
CA MET A 35 15.86 2.41 -1.27
C MET A 35 14.95 3.64 -1.28
N ARG A 36 14.65 4.18 -0.08
CA ARG A 36 13.85 5.39 0.12
C ARG A 36 14.68 6.67 0.16
N LYS A 37 15.90 6.64 -0.40
CA LYS A 37 16.86 7.75 -0.50
C LYS A 37 17.39 8.25 0.86
N GLY A 38 17.38 7.38 1.87
CA GLY A 38 18.01 7.66 3.15
C GLY A 38 19.53 7.52 3.07
N ASN A 39 20.24 8.47 3.68
CA ASN A 39 21.69 8.46 3.82
C ASN A 39 22.03 8.13 5.26
N MET A 40 22.82 7.07 5.48
CA MET A 40 23.27 6.70 6.82
C MET A 40 24.28 7.72 7.34
N LEU A 41 24.05 8.21 8.55
CA LEU A 41 24.98 9.09 9.27
C LEU A 41 25.79 8.30 10.29
N GLN A 42 25.13 7.41 11.02
CA GLN A 42 25.74 6.69 12.13
C GLN A 42 25.17 5.28 12.26
N MET A 43 26.05 4.35 12.66
CA MET A 43 25.70 2.98 13.04
C MET A 43 26.51 2.63 14.28
N VAL A 44 25.83 2.37 15.40
CA VAL A 44 26.47 2.09 16.69
C VAL A 44 25.85 0.85 17.32
N PRO A 45 26.65 -0.21 17.59
CA PRO A 45 26.17 -1.35 18.36
C PRO A 45 25.96 -0.95 19.82
N LYS A 46 24.82 -1.36 20.39
CA LYS A 46 24.42 -1.18 21.79
C LYS A 46 23.98 -2.53 22.37
N GLY A 47 24.96 -3.36 22.77
CA GLY A 47 24.66 -4.73 23.22
C GLY A 47 24.07 -5.55 22.08
N ASP A 48 22.88 -6.10 22.27
CA ASP A 48 22.16 -6.91 21.27
C ASP A 48 21.35 -6.06 20.27
N GLN A 49 21.36 -4.73 20.44
CA GLN A 49 20.69 -3.78 19.56
C GLN A 49 21.69 -2.99 18.71
N MET A 50 21.19 -2.48 17.59
CA MET A 50 21.88 -1.56 16.71
C MET A 50 21.14 -0.22 16.71
N HIS A 51 21.88 0.85 16.99
CA HIS A 51 21.41 2.21 16.82
C HIS A 51 21.82 2.73 15.45
N LEU A 52 20.85 3.21 14.68
CA LEU A 52 21.05 3.74 13.35
C LEU A 52 20.54 5.18 13.27
N GLU A 53 21.34 6.06 12.67
CA GLU A 53 20.92 7.42 12.34
C GLU A 53 21.01 7.66 10.83
N PHE A 54 19.99 8.32 10.28
CA PHE A 54 19.89 8.63 8.86
C PHE A 54 19.39 10.05 8.61
N GLU A 55 19.79 10.62 7.49
CA GLU A 55 19.03 11.69 6.83
C GLU A 55 18.13 11.08 5.77
N VAL A 56 16.81 11.29 5.87
CA VAL A 56 15.84 10.72 4.94
C VAL A 56 14.89 11.82 4.48
N PRO A 57 14.53 11.88 3.19
CA PRO A 57 13.43 12.73 2.75
C PRO A 57 12.14 12.37 3.49
N SER A 58 11.33 13.36 3.90
CA SER A 58 10.07 13.09 4.61
C SER A 58 9.16 12.12 3.85
N ARG A 59 9.18 12.14 2.51
CA ARG A 59 8.43 11.21 1.66
C ARG A 59 8.90 9.74 1.78
N GLY A 60 10.14 9.50 2.17
CA GLY A 60 10.68 8.17 2.42
C GLY A 60 10.31 7.61 3.80
N ILE A 61 9.90 8.47 4.74
CA ILE A 61 9.48 8.03 6.07
C ILE A 61 8.04 7.48 6.08
N ILE A 62 7.19 7.96 5.16
CA ILE A 62 5.79 7.54 5.06
C ILE A 62 5.71 6.01 4.94
N GLY A 63 5.11 5.36 5.93
CA GLY A 63 4.93 3.90 5.98
C GLY A 63 6.13 3.05 6.39
N LEU A 64 7.32 3.67 6.50
CA LEU A 64 8.53 3.00 6.99
C LEU A 64 8.35 2.45 8.41
N ARG A 65 7.59 3.16 9.26
CA ARG A 65 7.29 2.73 10.64
C ARG A 65 6.65 1.35 10.69
N ASN A 66 5.58 1.13 9.93
CA ASN A 66 4.85 -0.15 9.93
C ASN A 66 5.68 -1.27 9.32
N TYR A 67 6.45 -0.96 8.28
CA TYR A 67 7.40 -1.91 7.70
C TYR A 67 8.43 -2.39 8.74
N LEU A 68 9.05 -1.46 9.47
CA LEU A 68 10.04 -1.80 10.50
C LEU A 68 9.40 -2.54 11.67
N LEU A 69 8.26 -2.10 12.19
CA LEU A 69 7.54 -2.81 13.25
C LEU A 69 7.22 -4.26 12.86
N THR A 70 6.80 -4.48 11.62
CA THR A 70 6.53 -5.84 11.11
C THR A 70 7.82 -6.65 10.97
N ALA A 71 8.88 -6.05 10.42
CA ALA A 71 10.16 -6.72 10.21
C ALA A 71 10.87 -7.10 11.52
N THR A 72 10.64 -6.34 12.59
CA THR A 72 11.25 -6.56 13.91
C THR A 72 10.29 -7.14 14.93
N ALA A 73 9.12 -7.65 14.52
CA ALA A 73 8.09 -8.16 15.42
C ALA A 73 7.70 -7.20 16.58
N GLY A 74 7.75 -5.89 16.32
CA GLY A 74 7.40 -4.83 17.27
C GLY A 74 8.54 -4.28 18.12
N GLU A 75 9.77 -4.80 17.99
CA GLU A 75 10.91 -4.37 18.82
C GLU A 75 11.57 -3.05 18.38
N ALA A 76 11.35 -2.60 17.15
CA ALA A 76 11.97 -1.38 16.63
C ALA A 76 11.41 -0.13 17.31
N ILE A 77 12.32 0.72 17.78
CA ILE A 77 12.01 2.07 18.27
C ILE A 77 12.44 3.05 17.20
N MET A 78 11.49 3.84 16.68
CA MET A 78 11.72 4.79 15.60
C MET A 78 11.28 6.19 16.01
N SER A 79 12.17 7.16 15.85
CA SER A 79 11.89 8.58 16.03
C SER A 79 12.48 9.38 14.88
N HIS A 80 11.83 10.49 14.51
CA HIS A 80 12.35 11.39 13.50
C HIS A 80 12.01 12.83 13.84
N ARG A 81 12.81 13.75 13.29
CA ARG A 81 12.55 15.19 13.38
C ARG A 81 12.92 15.87 12.07
N PHE A 82 12.14 16.88 11.70
CA PHE A 82 12.50 17.77 10.60
C PHE A 82 13.86 18.41 10.86
N LYS A 83 14.75 18.33 9.86
CA LYS A 83 16.08 18.93 9.90
C LYS A 83 16.10 20.22 9.08
N GLU A 84 15.90 20.11 7.77
CA GLU A 84 16.00 21.23 6.84
C GLU A 84 15.39 20.89 5.47
N PHE A 85 15.39 21.85 4.55
CA PHE A 85 15.12 21.59 3.13
C PHE A 85 16.44 21.34 2.41
N GLN A 86 16.54 20.25 1.64
CA GLN A 86 17.69 19.95 0.79
C GLN A 86 17.26 19.76 -0.67
N PRO A 87 18.19 19.77 -1.65
CA PRO A 87 17.88 19.48 -3.04
C PRO A 87 17.18 18.13 -3.20
N TYR A 88 16.21 18.09 -4.11
CA TYR A 88 15.41 16.91 -4.40
C TYR A 88 16.27 15.67 -4.69
N LYS A 89 16.09 14.60 -3.91
CA LYS A 89 16.91 13.36 -3.92
C LYS A 89 16.51 12.36 -5.01
N GLY A 90 15.69 12.76 -5.99
CA GLY A 90 15.22 11.91 -7.09
C GLY A 90 14.05 11.00 -6.70
N ASP A 91 13.49 10.25 -7.64
CA ASP A 91 12.25 9.48 -7.39
C ASP A 91 12.43 8.35 -6.37
N ILE A 92 11.39 8.14 -5.54
CA ILE A 92 11.25 6.95 -4.68
C ILE A 92 10.30 6.00 -5.41
N PRO A 93 10.63 4.70 -5.52
CA PRO A 93 9.75 3.74 -6.19
C PRO A 93 8.38 3.69 -5.51
N GLY A 94 7.31 3.84 -6.29
CA GLY A 94 5.95 3.51 -5.85
C GLY A 94 5.68 2.01 -5.96
N ARG A 95 4.45 1.60 -5.63
CA ARG A 95 4.03 0.21 -5.86
C ARG A 95 4.07 -0.15 -7.36
N GLN A 96 4.56 -1.35 -7.66
CA GLN A 96 4.59 -1.88 -9.03
C GLN A 96 3.25 -2.52 -9.45
N ASN A 97 2.49 -3.00 -8.48
CA ASN A 97 1.22 -3.66 -8.67
C ASN A 97 0.11 -2.65 -8.96
N GLY A 98 -0.81 -3.00 -9.87
CA GLY A 98 -2.02 -2.21 -10.12
C GLY A 98 -3.12 -2.48 -9.10
N SER A 99 -4.22 -1.74 -9.22
CA SER A 99 -5.42 -1.92 -8.39
C SER A 99 -6.44 -2.86 -9.04
N LEU A 100 -7.08 -3.70 -8.23
CA LEU A 100 -8.34 -4.35 -8.57
C LEU A 100 -9.49 -3.39 -8.23
N ILE A 101 -10.25 -2.97 -9.23
CA ILE A 101 -11.27 -1.92 -9.10
C ILE A 101 -12.65 -2.53 -9.32
N SER A 102 -13.60 -2.27 -8.42
CA SER A 102 -14.97 -2.73 -8.60
C SER A 102 -15.63 -2.05 -9.79
N LEU A 103 -16.22 -2.85 -10.67
CA LEU A 103 -16.94 -2.39 -11.86
C LEU A 103 -18.39 -1.97 -11.54
N GLU A 104 -18.99 -2.55 -10.51
CA GLU A 104 -20.40 -2.34 -10.16
C GLU A 104 -20.58 -2.11 -8.66
N THR A 105 -21.68 -1.45 -8.30
CA THR A 105 -22.12 -1.31 -6.91
C THR A 105 -23.00 -2.50 -6.51
N GLY A 106 -22.73 -3.07 -5.35
CA GLY A 106 -23.47 -4.21 -4.80
C GLY A 106 -22.65 -4.95 -3.74
N THR A 107 -23.10 -6.15 -3.38
CA THR A 107 -22.44 -6.96 -2.34
C THR A 107 -21.43 -7.93 -2.96
N ALA A 108 -20.24 -8.02 -2.38
CA ALA A 108 -19.17 -8.90 -2.84
C ALA A 108 -19.50 -10.38 -2.59
N ILE A 109 -19.75 -11.13 -3.67
CA ILE A 109 -20.18 -12.52 -3.58
C ILE A 109 -18.96 -13.43 -3.38
N PRO A 110 -18.99 -14.36 -2.40
CA PRO A 110 -17.88 -15.30 -2.14
C PRO A 110 -17.41 -16.06 -3.38
N PHE A 111 -18.35 -16.48 -4.24
CA PHE A 111 -18.03 -17.16 -5.50
C PHE A 111 -17.18 -16.30 -6.45
N SER A 112 -17.49 -15.02 -6.59
CA SER A 112 -16.77 -14.10 -7.47
C SER A 112 -15.37 -13.80 -6.92
N LEU A 113 -15.26 -13.59 -5.60
CA LEU A 113 -13.97 -13.43 -4.92
C LEU A 113 -13.09 -14.69 -5.08
N ASN A 114 -13.67 -15.89 -4.97
CA ASN A 114 -12.97 -17.14 -5.19
C ASN A 114 -12.39 -17.27 -6.59
N ASN A 115 -13.19 -16.93 -7.60
CA ASN A 115 -12.77 -17.05 -9.00
C ASN A 115 -11.75 -15.99 -9.43
N LEU A 116 -11.61 -14.90 -8.68
CA LEU A 116 -10.72 -13.78 -9.01
C LEU A 116 -9.48 -13.73 -8.10
N GLN A 117 -9.32 -14.66 -7.16
CA GLN A 117 -8.14 -14.73 -6.29
C GLN A 117 -6.84 -15.03 -7.05
N ASP A 118 -6.92 -15.61 -8.25
CA ASP A 118 -5.77 -15.78 -9.14
C ASP A 118 -5.29 -14.44 -9.76
N ARG A 119 -6.15 -13.41 -9.74
CA ARG A 119 -5.84 -12.06 -10.22
C ARG A 119 -5.15 -11.19 -9.17
N GLY A 120 -5.16 -11.58 -7.90
CA GLY A 120 -4.54 -10.76 -6.87
C GLY A 120 -5.06 -11.01 -5.46
N LYS A 121 -4.75 -10.06 -4.57
CA LYS A 121 -5.13 -10.13 -3.15
C LYS A 121 -6.25 -9.13 -2.88
N PHE A 122 -7.30 -9.56 -2.20
CA PHE A 122 -8.45 -8.70 -1.89
C PHE A 122 -8.26 -7.93 -0.58
N PHE A 123 -8.88 -6.76 -0.52
CA PHE A 123 -8.95 -5.89 0.66
C PHE A 123 -10.29 -5.99 1.38
N ILE A 124 -11.27 -6.60 0.72
CA ILE A 124 -12.64 -6.74 1.21
C ILE A 124 -12.91 -8.21 1.61
N PRO A 125 -13.54 -8.46 2.75
CA PRO A 125 -14.13 -9.77 3.04
C PRO A 125 -15.32 -10.09 2.12
N PRO A 126 -15.73 -11.38 2.07
CA PRO A 126 -16.98 -11.77 1.44
C PRO A 126 -18.18 -11.12 2.12
N ASN A 127 -19.22 -10.84 1.33
CA ASN A 127 -20.45 -10.16 1.73
C ASN A 127 -20.29 -8.69 2.15
N GLU A 128 -19.16 -8.05 1.85
CA GLU A 128 -19.03 -6.60 2.02
C GLU A 128 -19.70 -5.84 0.86
N ASP A 129 -20.34 -4.71 1.18
CA ASP A 129 -20.89 -3.79 0.19
C ASP A 129 -19.79 -2.95 -0.46
N VAL A 130 -19.72 -3.04 -1.78
CA VAL A 130 -18.78 -2.33 -2.65
C VAL A 130 -19.50 -1.37 -3.59
N TYR A 131 -18.78 -0.38 -4.11
CA TYR A 131 -19.29 0.55 -5.12
C TYR A 131 -18.39 0.67 -6.34
N GLU A 132 -18.95 1.09 -7.48
CA GLU A 132 -18.20 1.32 -8.72
C GLU A 132 -17.01 2.27 -8.48
N GLY A 133 -15.80 1.85 -8.88
CA GLY A 133 -14.58 2.64 -8.72
C GLY A 133 -13.88 2.49 -7.38
N GLN A 134 -14.45 1.72 -6.44
CA GLN A 134 -13.76 1.31 -5.22
C GLN A 134 -12.59 0.37 -5.57
N VAL A 135 -11.42 0.61 -4.96
CA VAL A 135 -10.27 -0.30 -5.04
C VAL A 135 -10.50 -1.39 -3.99
N ILE A 136 -10.66 -2.62 -4.46
CA ILE A 136 -11.06 -3.77 -3.65
C ILE A 136 -9.95 -4.81 -3.50
N GLY A 137 -8.78 -4.56 -4.10
CA GLY A 137 -7.63 -5.44 -4.01
C GLY A 137 -6.42 -4.94 -4.77
N GLU A 138 -5.33 -5.68 -4.63
CA GLU A 138 -4.08 -5.51 -5.36
C GLU A 138 -4.01 -6.51 -6.51
N ASN A 139 -3.75 -6.02 -7.72
CA ASN A 139 -3.53 -6.86 -8.90
C ASN A 139 -2.16 -7.54 -8.81
N SER A 140 -2.08 -8.82 -9.18
CA SER A 140 -0.82 -9.55 -9.24
C SER A 140 0.14 -9.03 -10.32
N ARG A 141 -0.35 -8.20 -11.24
CA ARG A 141 0.41 -7.58 -12.34
C ARG A 141 0.39 -6.05 -12.23
N ALA A 142 1.28 -5.43 -12.99
CA ALA A 142 1.24 -4.00 -13.23
C ALA A 142 -0.03 -3.62 -14.01
N GLY A 143 -0.56 -2.43 -13.73
CA GLY A 143 -1.75 -1.88 -14.37
C GLY A 143 -3.06 -2.28 -13.69
N ASP A 144 -4.01 -1.36 -13.71
CA ASP A 144 -5.31 -1.54 -13.06
C ASP A 144 -6.20 -2.52 -13.81
N LEU A 145 -6.98 -3.30 -13.06
CA LEU A 145 -7.94 -4.25 -13.59
C LEU A 145 -9.32 -4.01 -12.97
N ASN A 146 -10.29 -3.68 -13.82
CA ASN A 146 -11.68 -3.62 -13.39
C ASN A 146 -12.26 -5.03 -13.32
N VAL A 147 -12.84 -5.36 -12.17
CA VAL A 147 -13.44 -6.67 -11.91
C VAL A 147 -14.84 -6.50 -11.35
N ASN A 148 -15.69 -7.48 -11.62
CA ASN A 148 -17.03 -7.53 -11.05
C ASN A 148 -17.09 -8.63 -9.99
N VAL A 149 -17.30 -8.22 -8.74
CA VAL A 149 -17.44 -9.12 -7.58
C VAL A 149 -18.90 -9.33 -7.15
N THR A 150 -19.87 -8.76 -7.86
CA THR A 150 -21.32 -8.84 -7.58
C THR A 150 -22.03 -9.91 -8.42
N LYS A 151 -21.32 -10.53 -9.38
CA LYS A 151 -21.88 -11.54 -10.29
C LYS A 151 -22.15 -12.87 -9.59
N ALA A 152 -23.43 -13.21 -9.46
CA ALA A 152 -23.86 -14.51 -8.99
C ALA A 152 -23.46 -15.65 -9.95
N LYS A 153 -23.32 -16.86 -9.40
CA LYS A 153 -23.06 -18.09 -10.15
C LYS A 153 -24.18 -18.31 -11.19
N LYS A 154 -23.85 -18.37 -12.48
CA LYS A 154 -24.81 -18.80 -13.51
C LYS A 154 -25.15 -20.28 -13.26
N MET A 155 -26.42 -20.57 -12.97
CA MET A 155 -26.94 -21.92 -12.71
C MET A 155 -26.85 -22.88 -13.91
N SER A 156 -26.37 -22.46 -15.08
CA SER A 156 -26.66 -23.20 -16.32
C SER A 156 -25.71 -24.33 -16.70
N ASN A 157 -24.48 -24.47 -16.20
CA ASN A 157 -23.53 -25.47 -16.74
C ASN A 157 -22.57 -26.10 -15.72
N MET A 158 -23.07 -26.61 -14.59
CA MET A 158 -22.26 -27.49 -13.74
C MET A 158 -23.14 -28.54 -13.07
N ARG A 159 -23.74 -29.41 -13.89
CA ARG A 159 -24.25 -30.72 -13.48
C ARG A 159 -23.20 -31.77 -13.86
N SER A 160 -22.09 -31.80 -13.15
CA SER A 160 -21.15 -32.92 -13.22
C SER A 160 -20.28 -32.93 -11.96
N SER A 161 -20.35 -34.03 -11.22
CA SER A 161 -19.28 -34.51 -10.34
C SER A 161 -19.06 -33.75 -9.02
N GLY A 162 -19.81 -34.13 -7.98
CA GLY A 162 -19.24 -34.52 -6.68
C GLY A 162 -18.23 -33.61 -5.93
N ALA A 163 -18.16 -32.32 -6.22
CA ALA A 163 -17.35 -31.38 -5.44
C ALA A 163 -18.20 -30.15 -5.12
N ASP A 164 -18.83 -30.16 -3.94
CA ASP A 164 -18.99 -28.92 -3.18
C ASP A 164 -17.56 -28.44 -2.86
N ASP A 165 -16.93 -27.79 -3.83
CA ASP A 165 -15.68 -27.07 -3.61
C ASP A 165 -16.01 -26.03 -2.55
N LYS A 166 -15.64 -26.33 -1.31
CA LYS A 166 -15.68 -25.38 -0.20
C LYS A 166 -14.91 -24.16 -0.68
N VAL A 167 -15.65 -23.09 -0.96
CA VAL A 167 -15.11 -21.81 -1.37
C VAL A 167 -14.06 -21.40 -0.33
N ARG A 168 -12.78 -21.48 -0.73
CA ARG A 168 -11.64 -21.14 0.13
C ARG A 168 -11.16 -19.76 -0.27
N ILE A 169 -11.50 -18.78 0.56
CA ILE A 169 -11.12 -17.40 0.33
C ILE A 169 -9.96 -17.03 1.23
N ALA A 170 -8.86 -16.59 0.62
CA ALA A 170 -7.75 -16.03 1.36
C ALA A 170 -8.23 -14.83 2.21
N PRO A 171 -7.74 -14.69 3.46
CA PRO A 171 -8.14 -13.57 4.30
C PRO A 171 -7.80 -12.23 3.60
N PRO A 172 -8.67 -11.22 3.71
CA PRO A 172 -8.41 -9.93 3.10
C PRO A 172 -7.26 -9.21 3.80
N ILE A 173 -6.55 -8.37 3.05
CA ILE A 173 -5.59 -7.42 3.63
C ILE A 173 -6.38 -6.26 4.23
N ILE A 174 -6.22 -6.06 5.53
CA ILE A 174 -6.86 -4.96 6.25
C ILE A 174 -5.82 -3.89 6.49
N PHE A 175 -6.05 -2.70 5.93
CA PHE A 175 -5.15 -1.57 6.09
C PHE A 175 -5.49 -0.75 7.34
N SER A 176 -4.46 -0.34 8.07
CA SER A 176 -4.50 0.86 8.89
C SER A 176 -4.60 2.12 8.02
N LEU A 177 -4.93 3.26 8.63
CA LEU A 177 -4.98 4.54 7.90
C LEU A 177 -3.63 4.91 7.28
N GLU A 178 -2.54 4.67 8.01
CA GLU A 178 -1.19 4.99 7.53
C GLU A 178 -0.80 4.13 6.34
N GLU A 179 -1.08 2.82 6.39
CA GLU A 179 -0.81 1.92 5.25
C GLU A 179 -1.70 2.26 4.06
N ALA A 180 -2.96 2.64 4.28
CA ALA A 180 -3.84 3.10 3.21
C ALA A 180 -3.30 4.37 2.53
N LEU A 181 -2.76 5.32 3.30
CA LEU A 181 -2.14 6.55 2.78
C LEU A 181 -0.81 6.28 2.06
N GLU A 182 -0.04 5.28 2.47
CA GLU A 182 1.15 4.82 1.75
C GLU A 182 0.79 4.09 0.45
N TYR A 183 -0.32 3.33 0.45
CA TYR A 183 -0.70 2.48 -0.66
C TYR A 183 -1.22 3.24 -1.89
N ILE A 184 -2.00 4.30 -1.67
CA ILE A 184 -2.68 5.01 -2.77
C ILE A 184 -1.72 5.64 -3.78
N GLN A 185 -2.13 5.61 -5.04
CA GLN A 185 -1.46 6.32 -6.13
C GLN A 185 -2.07 7.72 -6.33
N GLY A 186 -1.44 8.53 -7.18
CA GLY A 186 -1.88 9.90 -7.44
C GLY A 186 -3.29 10.04 -8.04
N ASP A 187 -3.86 8.95 -8.57
CA ASP A 187 -5.22 8.89 -9.10
C ASP A 187 -6.23 8.21 -8.14
N GLU A 188 -5.84 8.05 -6.87
CA GLU A 188 -6.61 7.37 -5.81
C GLU A 188 -6.82 8.26 -4.58
N TYR A 189 -7.89 7.96 -3.84
CA TYR A 189 -8.19 8.54 -2.53
C TYR A 189 -8.41 7.47 -1.48
N VAL A 190 -8.08 7.83 -0.24
CA VAL A 190 -8.52 7.11 0.96
C VAL A 190 -9.82 7.76 1.45
N GLU A 191 -10.91 7.02 1.39
CA GLU A 191 -12.19 7.39 1.99
C GLU A 191 -12.20 6.92 3.45
N VAL A 192 -12.37 7.87 4.37
CA VAL A 192 -12.34 7.60 5.81
C VAL A 192 -13.69 7.96 6.43
N THR A 193 -14.26 7.00 7.15
CA THR A 193 -15.43 7.19 8.03
C THR A 193 -15.09 6.69 9.43
N PRO A 194 -15.88 7.02 10.47
CA PRO A 194 -15.66 6.49 11.81
C PRO A 194 -15.67 4.96 11.93
N LYS A 195 -16.21 4.25 10.93
CA LYS A 195 -16.37 2.79 10.94
C LYS A 195 -15.56 2.08 9.87
N SER A 196 -15.03 2.80 8.87
CA SER A 196 -14.40 2.18 7.71
C SER A 196 -13.33 3.05 7.08
N ILE A 197 -12.31 2.39 6.55
CA ILE A 197 -11.29 2.97 5.68
C ILE A 197 -11.41 2.23 4.36
N ARG A 198 -11.61 2.97 3.26
CA ARG A 198 -11.78 2.41 1.92
C ARG A 198 -10.84 3.09 0.95
N LEU A 199 -10.42 2.35 -0.06
CA LEU A 199 -9.61 2.86 -1.15
C LEU A 199 -10.49 3.03 -2.39
N ARG A 200 -10.32 4.11 -3.14
CA ARG A 200 -11.08 4.35 -4.37
C ARG A 200 -10.28 5.13 -5.39
N LYS A 201 -10.66 5.01 -6.66
CA LYS A 201 -10.20 5.93 -7.70
C LYS A 201 -10.85 7.30 -7.52
N ILE A 202 -10.13 8.35 -7.94
CA ILE A 202 -10.68 9.70 -8.03
C ILE A 202 -11.85 9.68 -9.02
N LEU A 203 -11.60 9.18 -10.23
CA LEU A 203 -12.61 8.96 -11.26
C LEU A 203 -13.21 7.56 -11.09
N LEU A 204 -14.46 7.50 -10.66
CA LEU A 204 -15.14 6.24 -10.32
C LEU A 204 -15.42 5.39 -11.55
N LYS A 205 -15.80 6.02 -12.67
CA LYS A 205 -16.22 5.29 -13.86
C LYS A 205 -15.03 4.94 -14.75
N GLU A 206 -15.05 3.73 -15.30
CA GLU A 206 -13.97 3.24 -16.17
C GLU A 206 -13.72 4.15 -17.38
N HIS A 207 -14.79 4.60 -18.03
CA HIS A 207 -14.68 5.42 -19.23
C HIS A 207 -14.10 6.81 -18.94
N GLU A 208 -14.35 7.36 -17.75
CA GLU A 208 -13.76 8.62 -17.30
C GLU A 208 -12.25 8.45 -17.08
N ARG A 209 -11.82 7.35 -16.45
CA ARG A 209 -10.38 7.02 -16.30
C ARG A 209 -9.68 6.87 -17.64
N LYS A 210 -10.27 6.12 -18.58
CA LYS A 210 -9.72 5.94 -19.93
C LYS A 210 -9.63 7.25 -20.72
N ARG A 211 -10.53 8.20 -20.46
CA ARG A 211 -10.51 9.53 -21.10
C ARG A 211 -9.46 10.45 -20.48
N ALA A 212 -9.24 10.37 -19.17
CA ALA A 212 -8.25 11.18 -18.46
C ALA A 212 -6.81 10.66 -18.64
N GLY A 213 -6.62 9.35 -18.87
CA GLY A 213 -5.33 8.75 -19.18
C GLY A 213 -4.89 8.86 -20.65
N LYS A 214 -5.65 9.59 -21.48
CA LYS A 214 -5.27 10.00 -22.83
C LYS A 214 -4.75 11.43 -22.81
#